data_AF-R6MU40-F1
#
_entry.id   AF-R6MU40-F1
#
_cell.length_a   1.000
_cell.length_b   1.000
_cell.length_c   1.000
_cell.angle_alpha   90.00
_cell.angle_beta   90.00
_cell.angle_gamma   90.00
#
_symmetry.space_group_name_H-M   'P 1'
#
loop_
_entity.id
_entity.type
_entity.pdbx_description
1 polymer ?
#
loop_
_entity_poly.entity_id
_entity_poly.type
_entity_poly.pdbx_seq_one_letter_code
_entity_poly.pdbx_strand_id
1 'polypeptide(L)' 'MLCMECGATVQKGYTTDVTDLGDCLIIVRNVPCYKCQECNEVTYTGDVVKKLEEIVRMAKSYMNGISIIDYSKAA' A
#
# COMPACT_ATOMS: atom_id res chain seq x y z
N MET A 1 2.29 17.14 6.94
CA MET A 1 3.70 16.70 6.77
C MET A 1 4.19 17.22 5.42
N LEU A 2 5.49 17.26 5.21
CA LEU A 2 6.09 17.63 3.92
C LEU A 2 6.52 16.38 3.17
N CYS A 3 6.56 16.47 1.85
CA CYS A 3 7.08 15.45 0.96
C CYS A 3 8.58 15.31 1.17
N MET A 4 9.07 14.08 1.31
CA MET A 4 10.50 13.81 1.52
C MET A 4 11.32 14.06 0.25
N GLU A 5 10.71 13.96 -0.93
CA GLU A 5 11.39 14.15 -2.22
C GLU A 5 11.48 15.63 -2.65
N CYS A 6 10.38 16.39 -2.58
CA CYS A 6 10.32 17.75 -3.12
C CYS A 6 10.04 18.86 -2.09
N GLY A 7 9.78 18.50 -0.82
CA GLY A 7 9.49 19.45 0.25
C GLY A 7 8.09 20.08 0.24
N ALA A 8 7.26 19.79 -0.77
CA ALA A 8 5.89 20.31 -0.84
C ALA A 8 4.94 19.66 0.19
N THR A 9 3.77 20.26 0.41
CA THR A 9 2.75 19.68 1.30
C THR A 9 2.17 18.40 0.68
N VAL A 10 1.96 17.38 1.52
CA VAL A 10 1.25 16.15 1.12
C VAL A 10 -0.14 16.10 1.76
N GLN A 11 -1.08 15.46 1.07
CA GLN A 11 -2.47 15.33 1.52
C GLN A 11 -2.83 13.87 1.77
N LYS A 12 -3.75 13.62 2.71
CA LYS A 12 -4.28 12.27 2.93
C LYS A 12 -5.06 11.81 1.69
N GLY A 13 -4.90 10.54 1.34
CA GLY A 13 -5.61 9.93 0.22
C GLY A 13 -5.54 8.41 0.27
N TYR A 14 -5.91 7.78 -0.84
CA TYR A 14 -5.88 6.35 -1.02
C TYR A 14 -5.10 6.00 -2.29
N THR A 15 -4.39 4.88 -2.24
CA THR A 15 -3.69 4.34 -3.39
C THR A 15 -3.93 2.83 -3.52
N THR A 16 -3.45 2.24 -4.60
CA THR A 16 -3.35 0.80 -4.76
C THR A 16 -1.89 0.40 -4.61
N ASP A 17 -1.61 -0.45 -3.64
CA ASP A 17 -0.29 -1.07 -3.49
C ASP A 17 -0.25 -2.35 -4.33
N VAL A 18 0.78 -2.47 -5.17
CA VAL A 18 1.01 -3.65 -6.00
C VAL A 18 2.35 -4.24 -5.58
N THR A 19 2.28 -5.38 -4.93
CA THR A 19 3.46 -6.10 -4.43
C THR A 19 3.64 -7.38 -5.25
N ASP A 20 4.75 -7.47 -5.96
CA ASP A 20 5.18 -8.67 -6.67
C ASP A 20 6.08 -9.51 -5.75
N LEU A 21 5.71 -10.77 -5.52
CA LEU A 21 6.46 -11.75 -4.74
C LEU A 21 7.22 -12.76 -5.62
N GLY A 22 7.22 -12.57 -6.94
CA GLY A 22 7.84 -13.44 -7.94
C GLY A 22 6.92 -14.56 -8.39
N ASP A 23 6.38 -15.34 -7.45
CA ASP A 23 5.40 -16.42 -7.71
C ASP A 23 3.94 -15.98 -7.51
N CYS A 24 3.73 -14.79 -6.95
CA CYS A 24 2.43 -14.26 -6.60
C CYS A 24 2.41 -12.73 -6.74
N LEU A 25 1.42 -12.22 -7.48
CA LEU A 25 1.13 -10.79 -7.53
C LEU A 25 0.00 -10.46 -6.56
N ILE A 26 0.27 -9.55 -5.62
CA ILE A 26 -0.70 -9.05 -4.65
C ILE A 26 -1.08 -7.63 -5.00
N ILE A 27 -2.38 -7.39 -5.15
CA ILE A 27 -2.93 -6.06 -5.39
C ILE A 27 -3.81 -5.70 -4.19
N VAL A 28 -3.38 -4.70 -3.41
CA VAL A 28 -4.10 -4.17 -2.26
C VAL A 28 -4.68 -2.80 -2.62
N ARG A 29 -6.01 -2.72 -2.75
CA ARG A 29 -6.69 -1.47 -3.11
C ARG A 29 -7.10 -0.67 -1.89
N ASN A 30 -7.21 0.66 -2.06
CA ASN A 30 -7.67 1.61 -1.04
C ASN A 30 -6.76 1.67 0.19
N VAL A 31 -5.45 1.59 -0.04
CA VAL A 31 -4.43 1.73 1.02
C VAL A 31 -4.34 3.20 1.44
N PRO A 32 -4.58 3.55 2.71
CA PRO A 32 -4.45 4.92 3.19
C PRO A 32 -3.01 5.42 3.04
N CYS A 33 -2.83 6.61 2.50
CA CYS A 33 -1.50 7.19 2.29
C CYS A 33 -1.52 8.71 2.39
N TYR A 34 -0.32 9.30 2.38
CA TYR A 34 -0.11 10.70 2.11
C TYR A 34 0.45 10.85 0.69
N LYS A 35 -0.22 11.64 -0.14
CA LYS A 35 0.14 11.85 -1.54
C LYS A 35 0.57 13.30 -1.77
N CYS A 36 1.75 13.48 -2.35
CA CYS A 36 2.20 14.78 -2.84
C CYS A 36 1.44 15.14 -4.12
N GLN A 37 0.89 16.34 -4.20
CA GLN A 37 0.20 16.82 -5.41
C GLN A 37 1.18 17.31 -6.49
N GLU A 38 2.43 17.62 -6.12
CA GLU A 38 3.43 18.19 -7.02
C GLU A 38 4.27 17.12 -7.73
N CYS A 39 4.85 16.19 -6.97
CA CYS A 39 5.70 15.13 -7.51
C CYS A 39 5.05 13.74 -7.51
N ASN A 40 3.80 13.63 -7.07
CA ASN A 40 3.04 12.37 -7.00
C ASN A 40 3.63 11.31 -6.05
N GLU A 41 4.57 11.69 -5.18
CA GLU A 41 5.17 10.82 -4.16
C GLU A 41 4.12 10.32 -3.16
N VAL A 42 4.23 9.06 -2.77
CA VAL A 42 3.30 8.38 -1.86
C VAL A 42 4.05 7.93 -0.61
N THR A 43 3.59 8.37 0.55
CA THR A 43 4.17 7.99 1.84
C THR A 43 3.13 7.29 2.71
N TYR A 44 3.51 6.16 3.28
CA TYR A 44 2.69 5.42 4.25
C TYR A 44 3.13 5.72 5.67
N THR A 45 2.20 5.61 6.61
CA THR A 45 2.52 5.61 8.04
C THR A 45 2.94 4.21 8.49
N GLY A 46 3.68 4.10 9.60
CA GLY A 46 4.18 2.82 10.09
C GLY A 46 3.07 1.81 10.42
N ASP A 47 1.90 2.27 10.88
CA ASP A 47 0.73 1.43 11.13
C ASP A 47 0.14 0.86 9.84
N VAL A 48 0.08 1.64 8.76
CA VAL A 48 -0.35 1.15 7.44
C VAL A 48 0.64 0.12 6.89
N VAL A 49 1.95 0.39 7.00
CA VAL A 49 2.99 -0.56 6.57
C VAL A 49 2.87 -1.88 7.33
N LYS A 50 2.72 -1.83 8.66
CA LYS A 50 2.53 -3.03 9.47
C LYS A 50 1.31 -3.85 9.03
N LYS A 51 0.20 -3.19 8.71
CA LYS A 51 -1.01 -3.87 8.22
C LYS A 51 -0.83 -4.47 6.83
N LEU A 52 -0.11 -3.78 5.93
CA LEU A 52 0.26 -4.33 4.62
C LEU A 52 1.10 -5.60 4.77
N GLU A 53 2.07 -5.62 5.68
CA GLU A 53 2.86 -6.82 5.97
C GLU A 53 2.01 -8.00 6.46
N GLU A 54 1.01 -7.75 7.31
CA GLU A 54 0.06 -8.76 7.77
C GLU A 54 -0.78 -9.31 6.60
N ILE A 55 -1.28 -8.43 5.72
CA ILE A 55 -2.05 -8.81 4.52
C ILE A 55 -1.20 -9.67 3.60
N VAL A 56 0.04 -9.27 3.32
CA VAL A 56 0.97 -10.02 2.48
C VAL A 56 1.29 -11.38 3.10
N ARG A 57 1.50 -11.44 4.43
CA ARG A 57 1.76 -12.70 5.13
C ARG A 57 0.58 -13.67 5.05
N MET A 58 -0.64 -13.16 5.22
CA MET A 58 -1.86 -13.97 5.03
C MET A 58 -1.95 -14.46 3.59
N ALA A 59 -1.81 -13.57 2.60
CA ALA A 59 -1.88 -13.92 1.19
C ALA A 59 -0.89 -15.05 0.81
N LYS A 60 0.34 -14.99 1.32
CA LYS A 60 1.36 -16.04 1.14
C LYS A 60 0.95 -17.41 1.68
N SER A 61 0.16 -17.47 2.76
CA SER A 61 -0.29 -18.75 3.32
C SER A 61 -1.37 -19.45 2.49
N TYR A 62 -2.04 -18.73 1.57
CA TYR A 62 -3.22 -19.25 0.88
C TYR A 62 -2.99 -19.70 -0.56
N MET A 63 -1.98 -19.22 -1.31
CA MET A 63 -2.09 -19.28 -2.78
C MET A 63 -0.79 -19.44 -3.59
N ASN A 64 -0.92 -20.27 -4.65
CA ASN A 64 -0.14 -20.28 -5.88
C ASN A 64 -0.92 -19.51 -6.97
N GLY A 65 -0.42 -18.40 -7.52
CA GLY A 65 -1.07 -17.69 -8.64
C GLY A 65 -1.20 -16.17 -8.46
N ILE A 66 -2.43 -15.63 -8.35
CA ILE A 66 -2.71 -14.17 -8.27
C ILE A 66 -3.80 -13.91 -7.23
N SER A 67 -3.58 -12.99 -6.29
CA SER A 67 -4.53 -12.67 -5.21
C SER A 67 -4.89 -11.18 -5.15
N ILE A 68 -6.19 -10.86 -5.21
CA ILE A 68 -6.70 -9.49 -5.12
C ILE A 68 -7.36 -9.32 -3.75
N ILE A 69 -6.83 -8.39 -2.94
CA ILE A 69 -7.28 -8.19 -1.56
C ILE A 69 -7.78 -6.76 -1.41
N ASP A 70 -9.00 -6.61 -0.88
CA ASP A 70 -9.54 -5.31 -0.52
C ASP A 70 -9.10 -4.93 0.89
N TYR A 71 -8.40 -3.80 1.02
CA TYR A 71 -7.87 -3.35 2.31
C TYR A 71 -8.95 -3.24 3.38
N SER A 72 -10.13 -2.73 3.03
CA SER A 72 -11.23 -2.54 3.99
C SER A 72 -11.81 -3.84 4.53
N LYS A 73 -11.69 -4.94 3.77
CA LYS A 73 -12.20 -6.27 4.15
C LYS A 73 -11.18 -7.11 4.91
N ALA A 74 -9.89 -6.80 4.76
CA ALA A 74 -8.81 -7.44 5.49
C ALA A 74 -8.41 -6.69 6.78
N ALA A 75 -8.93 -5.46 6.96
CA ALA A 75 -8.66 -4.59 8.10
C ALA A 75 -9.33 -5.05 9.39
#